data_AF-A0A924U0C6-F1
#
_entry.id   AF-A0A924U0C6-F1
#
_cell.length_a   1.000
_cell.length_b   1.000
_cell.length_c   1.000
_cell.angle_alpha   90.00
_cell.angle_beta   90.00
_cell.angle_gamma   90.00
#
_symmetry.space_group_name_H-M   'P 1'
#
loop_
_entity.id
_entity.type
_entity.pdbx_description
1 polymer ?
#
loop_
_entity_poly.entity_id
_entity_poly.type
_entity_poly.pdbx_seq_one_letter_code
_entity_poly.pdbx_strand_id
1 'polypeptide(L)'
;MPFLPRWLCVAATAVGLLATAGCTTTSLLLGAVGVATDTSITWEIVKHVHGTMTEGDDKPCVLLDSVERALTPRCGEFVRGSLRQRDIAISPFGACALATAASDTRLWPALPELLARGARPETCAQPAIVALAQANDCPDLARSTPQVRAALDDLARHDRRAVHHDAVRWLSCPASRAAGFDAVLTDWLASGALNPDGLAFSPLAALHPSAFGTALPAAFEAHGQTAAVAFGGYVGQRPPAFEAALRGSDWVALEWWLARVPQLANRVPGPQLDWLPLARVIAPGFLAHPESRADMVGFLLARGADPRTRLPSDTSQSVIALARALRSPLVPVLLAALEAAPAMAEAPVKTVATNDRAIRLIGP
;
A
#
# COMPACT_ATOMS: atom_id res chain seq x y z
N MET A 1 70.19 -21.34 51.04
CA MET A 1 70.67 -20.52 49.91
C MET A 1 70.88 -21.44 48.71
N PRO A 2 70.50 -21.08 47.46
CA PRO A 2 69.71 -19.94 47.00
C PRO A 2 68.38 -20.33 46.28
N PHE A 3 67.44 -19.39 46.36
CA PHE A 3 66.23 -19.25 45.55
C PHE A 3 66.61 -18.67 44.17
N LEU A 4 66.01 -19.17 43.08
CA LEU A 4 65.73 -18.55 41.75
C LEU A 4 65.52 -19.73 40.77
N PRO A 5 64.49 -19.81 39.90
CA PRO A 5 63.90 -18.70 39.13
C PRO A 5 62.39 -18.87 38.84
N ARG A 6 61.50 -18.23 39.62
CA ARG A 6 60.08 -18.05 39.22
C ARG A 6 59.77 -16.67 38.65
N TRP A 7 60.69 -15.72 38.79
CA TRP A 7 60.53 -14.33 38.38
C TRP A 7 60.84 -14.08 36.90
N LEU A 8 61.54 -15.00 36.22
CA LEU A 8 61.87 -14.85 34.79
C LEU A 8 60.70 -15.17 33.85
N CYS A 9 59.77 -16.06 34.23
CA CYS A 9 58.61 -16.37 33.39
C CYS A 9 57.49 -15.32 33.45
N VAL A 10 57.42 -14.52 34.53
CA VAL A 10 56.40 -13.45 34.66
C VAL A 10 56.83 -12.19 33.91
N ALA A 11 58.15 -11.94 33.79
CA ALA A 11 58.65 -10.80 33.03
C ALA A 11 58.45 -10.94 31.51
N ALA A 12 58.46 -12.18 30.98
CA ALA A 12 58.30 -12.42 29.54
C ALA A 12 56.86 -12.21 29.05
N THR A 13 55.84 -12.44 29.88
CA THR A 13 54.43 -12.22 29.52
C THR A 13 54.00 -10.76 29.68
N ALA A 14 54.62 -10.00 30.59
CA ALA A 14 54.31 -8.58 30.78
C ALA A 14 54.79 -7.68 29.61
N VAL A 15 55.88 -8.05 28.94
CA VAL A 15 56.44 -7.24 27.82
C VAL A 15 55.68 -7.47 26.51
N GLY A 16 55.11 -8.65 26.28
CA GLY A 16 54.28 -8.92 25.10
C GLY A 16 52.97 -8.13 25.06
N LEU A 17 52.38 -7.83 26.23
CA LEU A 17 51.12 -7.09 26.34
C LEU A 17 51.25 -5.57 26.15
N LEU A 18 52.46 -5.01 26.23
CA LEU A 18 52.70 -3.58 26.04
C LEU A 18 52.98 -3.20 24.57
N ALA A 19 53.25 -4.16 23.69
CA ALA A 19 53.61 -3.90 22.29
C ALA A 19 52.40 -3.83 21.33
N THR A 20 51.18 -4.18 21.76
CA THR A 20 49.96 -4.15 20.92
C THR A 20 48.93 -3.12 21.37
N ALA A 21 49.25 -2.27 22.35
CA ALA A 21 48.38 -1.19 22.83
C ALA A 21 48.47 0.06 21.94
N GLY A 22 48.25 -0.12 20.63
CA GLY A 22 48.04 0.97 19.68
C GLY A 22 46.57 1.02 19.30
N CYS A 23 45.86 2.03 19.81
CA CYS A 23 44.52 2.46 19.37
C CYS A 23 43.31 1.59 19.75
N THR A 24 42.93 1.55 21.05
CA THR A 24 41.55 1.74 21.54
C THR A 24 41.53 1.64 23.07
N THR A 25 41.07 2.69 23.76
CA THR A 25 41.17 2.87 25.22
C THR A 25 40.12 2.13 26.06
N THR A 26 39.33 1.21 25.48
CA THR A 26 38.17 0.61 26.16
C THR A 26 38.30 -0.87 26.56
N SER A 27 39.40 -1.56 26.21
CA SER A 27 39.47 -3.03 26.35
C SER A 27 40.19 -3.56 27.60
N LEU A 28 40.69 -2.70 28.50
CA LEU A 28 41.54 -3.13 29.63
C LEU A 28 40.81 -3.33 30.98
N LEU A 29 39.49 -3.21 31.05
CA LEU A 29 38.72 -3.38 32.30
C LEU A 29 38.09 -4.78 32.52
N LEU A 30 38.22 -5.72 31.58
CA LEU A 30 37.58 -7.05 31.69
C LEU A 30 38.56 -8.22 31.85
N GLY A 31 39.84 -7.93 32.10
CA GLY A 31 40.91 -8.93 32.04
C GLY A 31 41.47 -9.39 33.38
N ALA A 32 40.67 -9.57 34.45
CA ALA A 32 41.12 -10.36 35.61
C ALA A 32 39.98 -10.71 36.57
N VAL A 33 39.91 -12.00 36.92
CA VAL A 33 39.17 -12.63 38.04
C VAL A 33 37.69 -12.96 37.79
N GLY A 34 37.40 -14.26 37.67
CA GLY A 34 36.05 -14.80 37.69
C GLY A 34 36.02 -16.29 37.38
N VAL A 35 36.44 -17.11 38.34
CA VAL A 35 36.31 -18.57 38.32
C VAL A 35 34.85 -18.96 38.11
N ALA A 36 34.63 -19.94 37.24
CA ALA A 36 33.33 -20.49 36.87
C ALA A 36 32.48 -20.90 38.10
N THR A 37 31.50 -20.06 38.43
CA THR A 37 30.28 -20.45 39.12
C THR A 37 29.11 -19.85 38.33
N ASP A 38 28.05 -20.64 38.11
CA ASP A 38 26.88 -20.31 37.27
C ASP A 38 26.04 -19.11 37.75
N THR A 39 26.55 -18.32 38.70
CA THR A 39 25.88 -17.16 39.30
C THR A 39 26.67 -15.85 39.20
N SER A 40 27.81 -15.82 38.48
CA SER A 40 28.59 -14.58 38.35
C SER A 40 27.92 -13.58 37.39
N ILE A 41 27.81 -12.32 37.83
CA ILE A 41 27.30 -11.19 37.03
C ILE A 41 28.08 -11.06 35.70
N THR A 42 29.36 -11.44 35.70
CA THR A 42 30.22 -11.45 34.50
C THR A 42 29.71 -12.42 33.43
N TRP A 43 29.14 -13.56 33.80
CA TRP A 43 28.56 -14.51 32.84
C TRP A 43 27.27 -13.99 32.22
N GLU A 44 26.44 -13.27 32.97
CA GLU A 44 25.25 -12.60 32.43
C GLU A 44 25.63 -11.44 31.49
N ILE A 45 26.70 -10.70 31.77
CA ILE A 45 27.23 -9.70 30.83
C ILE A 45 27.79 -10.37 29.57
N VAL A 46 28.49 -11.50 29.68
CA VAL A 46 28.98 -12.25 28.52
C VAL A 46 27.82 -12.85 27.71
N LYS A 47 26.76 -13.37 28.34
CA LYS A 47 25.54 -13.80 27.66
C LYS A 47 24.80 -12.65 27.02
N HIS A 48 24.77 -11.48 27.66
CA HIS A 48 24.15 -10.29 27.09
C HIS A 48 24.97 -9.77 25.92
N VAL A 49 26.29 -9.69 26.01
CA VAL A 49 27.18 -9.25 24.91
C VAL A 49 27.20 -10.28 23.77
N HIS A 50 27.27 -11.58 24.07
CA HIS A 50 27.12 -12.64 23.09
C HIS A 50 25.71 -12.61 22.51
N GLY A 51 24.69 -12.39 23.33
CA GLY A 51 23.32 -12.11 22.95
C GLY A 51 23.28 -11.00 21.92
N THR A 52 23.72 -9.79 22.26
CA THR A 52 23.74 -8.63 21.37
C THR A 52 24.65 -8.79 20.14
N MET A 53 25.74 -9.57 20.23
CA MET A 53 26.60 -9.90 19.08
C MET A 53 25.97 -10.94 18.15
N THR A 54 25.20 -11.88 18.68
CA THR A 54 24.54 -12.95 17.91
C THR A 54 23.06 -12.69 17.62
N GLU A 55 22.46 -11.71 18.27
CA GLU A 55 21.10 -11.19 18.03
C GLU A 55 21.01 -10.48 16.67
N GLY A 56 22.15 -10.24 16.02
CA GLY A 56 22.25 -9.75 14.64
C GLY A 56 22.74 -10.79 13.62
N ASP A 57 23.24 -11.95 14.05
CA ASP A 57 23.77 -12.97 13.13
C ASP A 57 22.65 -13.86 12.62
N ASP A 58 22.03 -13.30 11.60
CA ASP A 58 21.14 -13.86 10.63
C ASP A 58 21.44 -15.36 10.35
N LYS A 59 20.62 -16.29 10.88
CA LYS A 59 20.82 -17.77 10.80
C LYS A 59 21.37 -18.21 9.43
N PRO A 60 22.44 -19.02 9.35
CA PRO A 60 22.98 -19.44 8.06
C PRO A 60 21.95 -20.26 7.27
N CYS A 61 21.87 -20.04 5.95
CA CYS A 61 20.84 -20.61 5.07
C CYS A 61 20.73 -22.15 5.11
N VAL A 62 21.82 -22.84 5.47
CA VAL A 62 21.85 -24.30 5.61
C VAL A 62 21.05 -24.80 6.81
N LEU A 63 20.87 -23.96 7.83
CA LEU A 63 20.10 -24.27 9.05
C LEU A 63 18.62 -23.86 8.94
N LEU A 64 18.27 -23.07 7.91
CA LEU A 64 16.88 -22.72 7.62
C LEU A 64 16.13 -23.93 7.05
N ASP A 65 14.85 -24.04 7.38
CA ASP A 65 13.97 -25.03 6.75
C ASP A 65 13.75 -24.72 5.26
N SER A 66 13.07 -25.62 4.53
CA SER A 66 12.92 -25.43 3.08
C SER A 66 12.11 -24.21 2.68
N VAL A 67 11.12 -23.80 3.48
CA VAL A 67 10.27 -22.63 3.23
C VAL A 67 11.02 -21.36 3.60
N GLU A 68 11.65 -21.34 4.77
CA GLU A 68 12.52 -20.24 5.22
C GLU A 68 13.60 -19.95 4.18
N ARG A 69 14.31 -20.98 3.72
CA ARG A 69 15.35 -20.83 2.70
C ARG A 69 14.81 -20.31 1.37
N ALA A 70 13.65 -20.81 0.93
CA ALA A 70 13.03 -20.39 -0.32
C ALA A 70 12.54 -18.94 -0.30
N LEU A 71 12.11 -18.46 0.87
CA LEU A 71 11.52 -17.12 1.03
C LEU A 71 12.48 -16.10 1.63
N THR A 72 13.74 -16.48 1.87
CA THR A 72 14.77 -15.56 2.36
C THR A 72 15.66 -15.11 1.19
N PRO A 73 15.59 -13.84 0.74
CA PRO A 73 16.33 -13.37 -0.43
C PRO A 73 17.85 -13.56 -0.36
N ARG A 74 18.44 -13.58 0.85
CA ARG A 74 19.89 -13.80 1.04
C ARG A 74 20.34 -15.24 0.78
N CYS A 75 19.41 -16.19 0.70
CA CYS A 75 19.72 -17.59 0.47
C CYS A 75 19.79 -17.98 -1.01
N GLY A 76 19.74 -16.99 -1.91
CA GLY A 76 19.84 -17.17 -3.34
C GLY A 76 18.48 -17.31 -4.02
N GLU A 77 18.51 -17.69 -5.29
CA GLU A 77 17.29 -17.91 -6.07
C GLU A 77 16.55 -19.18 -5.61
N PHE A 78 15.23 -19.15 -5.74
CA PHE A 78 14.39 -20.29 -5.44
C PHE A 78 14.72 -21.49 -6.35
N VAL A 79 14.94 -22.66 -5.73
CA VAL A 79 15.20 -23.92 -6.44
C VAL A 79 13.92 -24.76 -6.48
N ARG A 80 13.38 -25.00 -7.68
CA ARG A 80 12.19 -25.84 -7.85
C ARG A 80 12.42 -27.26 -7.29
N GLY A 81 11.43 -27.78 -6.57
CA GLY A 81 11.45 -29.07 -5.91
C GLY A 81 12.06 -29.02 -4.50
N SER A 82 12.52 -27.86 -4.03
CA SER A 82 13.17 -27.74 -2.72
C SER A 82 12.19 -27.75 -1.55
N LEU A 83 10.90 -27.44 -1.77
CA LEU A 83 9.93 -27.28 -0.70
C LEU A 83 9.46 -28.63 -0.16
N ARG A 84 9.56 -28.78 1.16
CA ARG A 84 9.05 -29.95 1.89
C ARG A 84 7.70 -29.61 2.48
N GLN A 85 6.72 -30.46 2.22
CA GLN A 85 5.36 -30.29 2.74
C GLN A 85 5.30 -30.12 4.27
N ARG A 86 6.14 -30.86 5.01
CA ARG A 86 6.19 -30.75 6.48
C ARG A 86 6.62 -29.36 6.96
N ASP A 87 7.49 -28.68 6.21
CA ASP A 87 8.03 -27.38 6.57
C ASP A 87 6.96 -26.29 6.30
N ILE A 88 6.10 -26.48 5.30
CA ILE A 88 4.94 -25.61 5.04
C ILE A 88 3.96 -25.61 6.21
N ALA A 89 3.74 -26.76 6.83
CA ALA A 89 2.81 -26.89 7.95
C ALA A 89 3.32 -26.27 9.27
N ILE A 90 4.63 -26.10 9.41
CA ILE A 90 5.30 -25.65 10.66
C ILE A 90 5.94 -24.26 10.49
N SER A 91 5.79 -23.65 9.31
CA SER A 91 6.44 -22.40 8.90
C SER A 91 6.56 -21.37 10.04
N PRO A 92 7.79 -21.02 10.47
CA PRO A 92 8.03 -20.14 11.61
C PRO A 92 7.83 -18.65 11.28
N PHE A 93 7.52 -18.32 10.03
CA PHE A 93 7.25 -16.95 9.62
C PHE A 93 6.04 -16.39 10.39
N GLY A 94 6.20 -15.19 10.96
CA GLY A 94 5.09 -14.44 11.55
C GLY A 94 3.98 -14.10 10.55
N ALA A 95 4.30 -14.12 9.25
CA ALA A 95 3.36 -14.08 8.14
C ALA A 95 3.31 -15.44 7.43
N CYS A 96 2.15 -15.81 6.92
CA CYS A 96 1.98 -17.05 6.15
C CYS A 96 2.85 -17.06 4.88
N ALA A 97 3.46 -18.21 4.57
CA ALA A 97 4.38 -18.38 3.44
C ALA A 97 3.83 -17.87 2.10
N LEU A 98 2.53 -18.08 1.82
CA LEU A 98 1.89 -17.58 0.59
C LEU A 98 1.84 -16.04 0.55
N ALA A 99 1.53 -15.38 1.67
CA ALA A 99 1.48 -13.92 1.72
C ALA A 99 2.87 -13.30 1.58
N THR A 100 3.89 -13.89 2.23
CA THR A 100 5.30 -13.50 2.08
C THR A 100 5.79 -13.69 0.65
N ALA A 101 5.49 -14.83 0.03
CA ALA A 101 5.88 -15.12 -1.34
C ALA A 101 5.16 -14.20 -2.34
N ALA A 102 3.88 -13.89 -2.12
CA ALA A 102 3.09 -13.06 -3.02
C ALA A 102 3.51 -11.58 -2.96
N SER A 103 3.92 -11.07 -1.80
CA SER A 103 4.28 -9.66 -1.61
C SER A 103 5.61 -9.25 -2.28
N ASP A 104 6.53 -10.19 -2.52
CA ASP A 104 7.80 -9.93 -3.20
C ASP A 104 7.87 -10.66 -4.55
N THR A 105 7.92 -9.88 -5.64
CA THR A 105 8.01 -10.40 -7.01
C THR A 105 9.19 -11.34 -7.25
N ARG A 106 10.27 -11.22 -6.47
CA ARG A 106 11.45 -12.10 -6.55
C ARG A 106 11.17 -13.50 -6.01
N LEU A 107 10.19 -13.62 -5.12
CA LEU A 107 9.80 -14.89 -4.46
C LEU A 107 8.64 -15.60 -5.16
N TRP A 108 8.02 -14.95 -6.15
CA TRP A 108 6.93 -15.53 -6.95
C TRP A 108 7.21 -16.93 -7.53
N PRO A 109 8.44 -17.29 -7.97
CA PRO A 109 8.73 -18.64 -8.44
C PRO A 109 8.38 -19.77 -7.44
N ALA A 110 8.31 -19.46 -6.14
CA ALA A 110 7.92 -20.42 -5.11
C ALA A 110 6.40 -20.65 -5.00
N LEU A 111 5.56 -19.70 -5.46
CA LEU A 111 4.09 -19.75 -5.30
C LEU A 111 3.46 -21.04 -5.84
N PRO A 112 3.77 -21.50 -7.07
CA PRO A 112 3.14 -22.71 -7.60
C PRO A 112 3.47 -23.95 -6.78
N GLU A 113 4.71 -24.05 -6.28
CA GLU A 113 5.13 -25.19 -5.47
C GLU A 113 4.57 -25.13 -4.05
N LEU A 114 4.47 -23.94 -3.44
CA LEU A 114 3.80 -23.76 -2.16
C LEU A 114 2.36 -24.28 -2.22
N LEU A 115 1.59 -23.86 -3.23
CA LEU A 115 0.22 -24.34 -3.45
C LEU A 115 0.18 -25.85 -3.72
N ALA A 116 1.02 -26.35 -4.63
CA ALA A 116 1.07 -27.77 -4.96
C ALA A 116 1.46 -28.67 -3.78
N ARG A 117 2.21 -28.14 -2.81
CA ARG A 117 2.61 -28.83 -1.58
C ARG A 117 1.62 -28.63 -0.42
N GLY A 118 0.50 -27.98 -0.66
CA GLY A 118 -0.61 -27.87 0.28
C GLY A 118 -0.59 -26.63 1.17
N ALA A 119 0.13 -25.57 0.80
CA ALA A 119 -0.07 -24.26 1.42
C ALA A 119 -1.49 -23.78 1.12
N ARG A 120 -2.21 -23.35 2.16
CA ARG A 120 -3.63 -22.98 2.08
C ARG A 120 -3.80 -21.49 2.33
N PRO A 121 -4.42 -20.71 1.42
CA PRO A 121 -4.57 -19.27 1.62
C PRO A 121 -5.34 -18.94 2.90
N GLU A 122 -6.29 -19.79 3.31
CA GLU A 122 -7.12 -19.62 4.51
C GLU A 122 -6.31 -19.58 5.81
N THR A 123 -5.13 -20.21 5.82
CA THR A 123 -4.23 -20.22 6.99
C THR A 123 -3.49 -18.89 7.17
N CYS A 124 -3.48 -18.05 6.13
CA CYS A 124 -2.85 -16.75 6.21
C CYS A 124 -3.75 -15.76 6.95
N ALA A 125 -3.17 -15.04 7.93
CA ALA A 125 -3.85 -13.95 8.63
C ALA A 125 -4.28 -12.83 7.67
N GLN A 126 -3.41 -12.51 6.71
CA GLN A 126 -3.70 -11.63 5.59
C GLN A 126 -3.75 -12.45 4.29
N PRO A 127 -4.78 -12.27 3.44
CA PRO A 127 -4.86 -12.94 2.14
C PRO A 127 -3.67 -12.60 1.25
N ALA A 128 -3.13 -13.60 0.54
CA ALA A 128 -1.91 -13.43 -0.25
C ALA A 128 -2.04 -12.36 -1.35
N ILE A 129 -3.20 -12.27 -2.00
CA ILE A 129 -3.47 -11.24 -3.02
C ILE A 129 -3.54 -9.83 -2.42
N VAL A 130 -4.04 -9.70 -1.19
CA VAL A 130 -4.05 -8.41 -0.49
C VAL A 130 -2.63 -8.00 -0.13
N ALA A 131 -1.81 -8.94 0.36
CA ALA A 131 -0.38 -8.69 0.64
C ALA A 131 0.40 -8.28 -0.62
N LEU A 132 0.14 -8.96 -1.74
CA LEU A 132 0.67 -8.58 -3.06
C LEU A 132 0.31 -7.15 -3.43
N ALA A 133 -0.98 -6.81 -3.40
CA ALA A 133 -1.48 -5.50 -3.82
C ALA A 133 -1.01 -4.34 -2.92
N GLN A 134 -0.80 -4.62 -1.63
CA GLN A 134 -0.26 -3.65 -0.70
C GLN A 134 1.24 -3.42 -0.91
N ALA A 135 2.00 -4.47 -1.21
CA ALA A 135 3.43 -4.35 -1.47
C ALA A 135 3.72 -3.73 -2.86
N ASN A 136 2.90 -4.01 -3.88
CA ASN A 136 3.14 -3.60 -5.26
C ASN A 136 1.86 -3.04 -5.90
N ASP A 137 1.88 -1.76 -6.31
CA ASP A 137 0.73 -1.10 -6.92
C ASP A 137 0.26 -1.78 -8.23
N CYS A 138 1.21 -2.07 -9.12
CA CYS A 138 0.95 -2.68 -10.42
C CYS A 138 2.24 -3.36 -10.95
N PRO A 139 2.60 -4.54 -10.43
CA PRO A 139 3.82 -5.24 -10.85
C PRO A 139 3.70 -5.73 -12.30
N ASP A 140 4.85 -5.83 -12.98
CA ASP A 140 4.94 -6.32 -14.36
C ASP A 140 4.71 -7.84 -14.43
N LEU A 141 3.47 -8.23 -14.69
CA LEU A 141 3.05 -9.63 -14.84
C LEU A 141 3.46 -10.25 -16.18
N ALA A 142 3.97 -9.48 -17.13
CA ALA A 142 4.48 -10.04 -18.39
C ALA A 142 5.78 -10.84 -18.15
N ARG A 143 6.56 -10.47 -17.12
CA ARG A 143 7.80 -11.14 -16.73
C ARG A 143 7.59 -12.43 -15.94
N SER A 144 6.38 -12.67 -15.43
CA SER A 144 6.10 -13.89 -14.67
C SER A 144 5.83 -15.07 -15.60
N THR A 145 6.15 -16.28 -15.12
CA THR A 145 5.87 -17.50 -15.87
C THR A 145 4.37 -17.81 -15.88
N PRO A 146 3.87 -18.61 -16.85
CA PRO A 146 2.47 -19.03 -16.86
C PRO A 146 2.03 -19.71 -15.56
N GLN A 147 2.91 -20.50 -14.93
CA GLN A 147 2.61 -21.18 -13.67
C GLN A 147 2.43 -20.19 -12.51
N VAL A 148 3.25 -19.13 -12.46
CA VAL A 148 3.10 -18.08 -11.45
C VAL A 148 1.81 -17.31 -11.66
N ARG A 149 1.47 -16.96 -12.90
CA ARG A 149 0.18 -16.30 -13.20
C ARG A 149 -1.01 -17.17 -12.80
N ALA A 150 -0.97 -18.47 -13.11
CA ALA A 150 -2.01 -19.41 -12.71
C ALA A 150 -2.13 -19.53 -11.17
N ALA A 151 -1.01 -19.53 -10.44
CA ALA A 151 -1.02 -19.54 -8.98
C ALA A 151 -1.64 -18.25 -8.39
N LEU A 152 -1.32 -17.09 -8.96
CA LEU A 152 -1.91 -15.81 -8.53
C LEU A 152 -3.41 -15.73 -8.88
N ASP A 153 -3.81 -16.23 -10.04
CA ASP A 153 -5.22 -16.30 -10.46
C ASP A 153 -6.01 -17.23 -9.52
N ASP A 154 -5.47 -18.40 -9.19
CA ASP A 154 -6.04 -19.35 -8.23
C ASP A 154 -6.24 -18.71 -6.84
N LEU A 155 -5.21 -18.03 -6.33
CA LEU A 155 -5.27 -17.30 -5.06
C LEU A 155 -6.33 -16.20 -5.07
N ALA A 156 -6.52 -15.50 -6.18
CA ALA A 156 -7.53 -14.45 -6.28
C ALA A 156 -8.95 -15.03 -6.38
N ARG A 157 -9.13 -16.15 -7.07
CA ARG A 157 -10.46 -16.74 -7.30
C ARG A 157 -10.98 -17.52 -6.11
N HIS A 158 -10.11 -18.25 -5.42
CA HIS A 158 -10.54 -19.24 -4.42
C HIS A 158 -10.48 -18.72 -2.97
N ASP A 159 -9.68 -17.70 -2.65
CA ASP A 159 -9.76 -17.04 -1.33
C ASP A 159 -10.78 -15.89 -1.35
N ARG A 160 -11.97 -16.12 -0.79
CA ARG A 160 -13.02 -15.07 -0.70
C ARG A 160 -12.57 -13.82 0.05
N ARG A 161 -11.59 -13.93 0.95
CA ARG A 161 -11.04 -12.78 1.67
C ARG A 161 -10.14 -11.91 0.78
N ALA A 162 -9.78 -12.38 -0.41
CA ALA A 162 -9.10 -11.58 -1.43
C ALA A 162 -9.97 -10.44 -1.97
N VAL A 163 -11.30 -10.49 -1.78
CA VAL A 163 -12.20 -9.37 -2.10
C VAL A 163 -11.94 -8.21 -1.15
N HIS A 164 -11.08 -7.30 -1.60
CA HIS A 164 -10.54 -6.21 -0.80
C HIS A 164 -10.21 -5.02 -1.71
N HIS A 165 -10.23 -3.80 -1.15
CA HIS A 165 -9.94 -2.56 -1.89
C HIS A 165 -8.64 -2.67 -2.70
N ASP A 166 -7.53 -2.95 -2.02
CA ASP A 166 -6.21 -3.00 -2.66
C ASP A 166 -6.13 -4.11 -3.73
N ALA A 167 -6.81 -5.24 -3.52
CA ALA A 167 -6.86 -6.31 -4.52
C ALA A 167 -7.64 -5.89 -5.78
N VAL A 168 -8.78 -5.22 -5.64
CA VAL A 168 -9.52 -4.65 -6.78
C VAL A 168 -8.67 -3.63 -7.52
N ARG A 169 -7.93 -2.79 -6.78
CA ARG A 169 -6.99 -1.82 -7.34
C ARG A 169 -5.89 -2.48 -8.18
N TRP A 170 -5.30 -3.55 -7.65
CA TRP A 170 -4.27 -4.31 -8.34
C TRP A 170 -4.81 -5.05 -9.57
N LEU A 171 -5.91 -5.80 -9.43
CA LEU A 171 -6.52 -6.56 -10.54
C LEU A 171 -6.95 -5.66 -11.70
N SER A 172 -7.38 -4.43 -11.40
CA SER A 172 -7.79 -3.46 -12.41
C SER A 172 -6.63 -2.61 -12.95
N CYS A 173 -5.38 -2.78 -12.53
CA CYS A 173 -4.26 -1.98 -13.02
C CYS A 173 -3.82 -2.40 -14.45
N PRO A 174 -3.14 -1.53 -15.24
CA PRO A 174 -2.81 -1.82 -16.63
C PRO A 174 -2.11 -3.16 -16.87
N ALA A 175 -1.09 -3.49 -16.07
CA ALA A 175 -0.32 -4.72 -16.22
C ALA A 175 -1.16 -5.97 -15.90
N SER A 176 -2.02 -5.90 -14.86
CA SER A 176 -2.95 -6.97 -14.51
C SER A 176 -3.97 -7.23 -15.61
N ARG A 177 -4.58 -6.17 -16.17
CA ARG A 177 -5.51 -6.30 -17.30
C ARG A 177 -4.82 -6.86 -18.54
N ALA A 178 -3.61 -6.40 -18.85
CA ALA A 178 -2.81 -6.94 -19.97
C ALA A 178 -2.47 -8.43 -19.79
N ALA A 179 -2.39 -8.90 -18.53
CA ALA A 179 -2.20 -10.29 -18.18
C ALA A 179 -3.51 -11.10 -18.01
N GLY A 180 -4.68 -10.48 -18.24
CA GLY A 180 -6.00 -11.13 -18.19
C GLY A 180 -6.62 -11.26 -16.78
N PHE A 181 -6.06 -10.59 -15.77
CA PHE A 181 -6.58 -10.64 -14.39
C PHE A 181 -7.87 -9.83 -14.20
N ASP A 182 -8.27 -9.01 -15.17
CA ASP A 182 -9.58 -8.36 -15.17
C ASP A 182 -10.74 -9.36 -15.22
N ALA A 183 -10.52 -10.55 -15.80
CA ALA A 183 -11.49 -11.65 -15.75
C ALA A 183 -11.87 -12.02 -14.31
N VAL A 184 -10.94 -11.95 -13.35
CA VAL A 184 -11.23 -12.20 -11.93
C VAL A 184 -12.26 -11.20 -11.40
N LEU A 185 -12.16 -9.92 -11.78
CA LEU A 185 -13.12 -8.90 -11.39
C LEU A 185 -14.49 -9.15 -12.02
N THR A 186 -14.53 -9.55 -13.29
CA THR A 186 -15.77 -9.93 -13.97
C THR A 186 -16.45 -11.11 -13.28
N ASP A 187 -15.69 -12.13 -12.88
CA ASP A 187 -16.23 -13.30 -12.18
C ASP A 187 -16.70 -12.97 -10.76
N TRP A 188 -16.00 -12.09 -10.05
CA TRP A 188 -16.45 -11.56 -8.77
C TRP A 188 -17.73 -10.71 -8.89
N LEU A 189 -17.88 -9.91 -9.95
CA LEU A 189 -19.13 -9.18 -10.23
C LEU A 189 -20.28 -10.16 -10.51
N ALA A 190 -20.07 -11.12 -11.41
CA ALA A 190 -21.07 -12.08 -11.84
C ALA A 190 -21.56 -12.98 -10.70
N SER A 191 -20.66 -13.32 -9.76
CA SER A 191 -21.00 -14.10 -8.56
C SER A 191 -21.61 -13.26 -7.42
N GLY A 192 -21.67 -11.94 -7.57
CA GLY A 192 -22.15 -11.02 -6.53
C GLY A 192 -21.16 -10.78 -5.39
N ALA A 193 -19.91 -11.25 -5.50
CA ALA A 193 -18.87 -11.03 -4.50
C ALA A 193 -18.51 -9.55 -4.34
N LEU A 194 -18.75 -8.73 -5.39
CA LEU A 194 -18.57 -7.28 -5.37
C LEU A 194 -19.88 -6.50 -5.14
N ASN A 195 -20.87 -7.09 -4.45
CA ASN A 195 -22.08 -6.36 -4.05
C ASN A 195 -21.72 -5.23 -3.05
N PRO A 196 -22.10 -3.96 -3.31
CA PRO A 196 -21.72 -2.84 -2.46
C PRO A 196 -22.28 -2.94 -1.03
N ASP A 197 -23.46 -3.56 -0.85
CA ASP A 197 -24.14 -3.62 0.46
C ASP A 197 -23.44 -4.57 1.44
N GLY A 198 -22.63 -5.50 0.93
CA GLY A 198 -21.90 -6.50 1.72
C GLY A 198 -20.45 -6.16 2.00
N LEU A 199 -19.95 -5.03 1.49
CA LEU A 199 -18.53 -4.68 1.55
C LEU A 199 -18.28 -3.45 2.42
N ALA A 200 -17.18 -3.49 3.16
CA ALA A 200 -16.69 -2.35 3.93
C ALA A 200 -16.00 -1.28 3.04
N PHE A 201 -15.99 -1.48 1.73
CA PHE A 201 -15.44 -0.55 0.74
C PHE A 201 -16.27 -0.54 -0.53
N SER A 202 -16.16 0.53 -1.34
CA SER A 202 -16.75 0.53 -2.68
C SER A 202 -15.79 -0.08 -3.71
N PRO A 203 -16.19 -1.16 -4.42
CA PRO A 203 -15.40 -1.74 -5.51
C PRO A 203 -15.11 -0.75 -6.65
N LEU A 204 -16.09 0.10 -6.98
CA LEU A 204 -15.92 1.13 -8.02
C LEU A 204 -14.88 2.18 -7.61
N ALA A 205 -14.87 2.61 -6.35
CA ALA A 205 -13.82 3.49 -5.83
C ALA A 205 -12.48 2.79 -5.63
N ALA A 206 -12.42 1.45 -5.66
CA ALA A 206 -11.18 0.72 -5.56
C ALA A 206 -10.47 0.55 -6.92
N LEU A 207 -11.15 0.79 -8.04
CA LEU A 207 -10.56 0.64 -9.38
C LEU A 207 -9.29 1.50 -9.56
N HIS A 208 -8.37 1.00 -10.37
CA HIS A 208 -7.23 1.77 -10.84
C HIS A 208 -7.70 2.92 -11.76
N PRO A 209 -7.13 4.14 -11.69
CA PRO A 209 -7.51 5.29 -12.51
C PRO A 209 -7.54 4.96 -14.01
N SER A 210 -6.51 4.27 -14.51
CA SER A 210 -6.47 3.84 -15.91
C SER A 210 -7.56 2.83 -16.33
N ALA A 211 -8.35 2.28 -15.40
CA ALA A 211 -9.51 1.44 -15.71
C ALA A 211 -10.71 2.27 -16.15
N PHE A 212 -10.74 3.57 -15.82
CA PHE A 212 -11.88 4.44 -16.16
C PHE A 212 -12.01 4.77 -17.64
N GLY A 213 -10.95 4.50 -18.43
CA GLY A 213 -10.98 4.52 -19.89
C GLY A 213 -11.40 3.19 -20.55
N THR A 214 -11.82 2.19 -19.78
CA THR A 214 -12.22 0.86 -20.30
C THR A 214 -13.71 0.58 -20.07
N ALA A 215 -14.17 -0.64 -20.40
CA ALA A 215 -15.54 -1.08 -20.13
C ALA A 215 -15.80 -1.41 -18.65
N LEU A 216 -14.77 -1.49 -17.79
CA LEU A 216 -14.91 -1.92 -16.40
C LEU A 216 -15.86 -1.04 -15.58
N PRO A 217 -15.76 0.31 -15.56
CA PRO A 217 -16.69 1.12 -14.78
C PRO A 217 -18.15 0.91 -15.18
N ALA A 218 -18.43 0.80 -16.48
CA ALA A 218 -19.78 0.53 -16.99
C ALA A 218 -20.29 -0.85 -16.53
N ALA A 219 -19.42 -1.86 -16.48
CA ALA A 219 -19.79 -3.17 -15.94
C ALA A 219 -20.12 -3.11 -14.44
N PHE A 220 -19.38 -2.32 -13.66
CA PHE A 220 -19.68 -2.10 -12.23
C PHE A 220 -21.01 -1.35 -12.08
N GLU A 221 -21.25 -0.32 -12.89
CA GLU A 221 -22.52 0.43 -12.91
C GLU A 221 -23.72 -0.47 -13.23
N ALA A 222 -23.57 -1.39 -14.19
CA ALA A 222 -24.59 -2.38 -14.53
C ALA A 222 -24.94 -3.34 -13.37
N HIS A 223 -24.03 -3.49 -12.39
CA HIS A 223 -24.24 -4.28 -11.17
C HIS A 223 -24.65 -3.41 -9.96
N GLY A 224 -25.17 -2.20 -10.21
CA GLY A 224 -25.74 -1.33 -9.18
C GLY A 224 -24.71 -0.48 -8.42
N GLN A 225 -23.43 -0.54 -8.77
CA GLN A 225 -22.44 0.39 -8.24
C GLN A 225 -22.70 1.79 -8.79
N THR A 226 -22.62 2.83 -7.97
CA THR A 226 -22.72 4.21 -8.46
C THR A 226 -21.59 5.06 -7.95
N ALA A 227 -21.19 6.07 -8.73
CA ALA A 227 -20.14 6.99 -8.32
C ALA A 227 -20.52 7.73 -7.02
N ALA A 228 -21.81 8.02 -6.79
CA ALA A 228 -22.28 8.72 -5.60
C ALA A 228 -22.07 7.92 -4.30
N VAL A 229 -22.27 6.60 -4.34
CA VAL A 229 -22.07 5.72 -3.17
C VAL A 229 -20.62 5.27 -3.01
N ALA A 230 -19.75 5.63 -3.96
CA ALA A 230 -18.39 5.13 -4.00
C ALA A 230 -17.47 5.72 -2.91
N PHE A 231 -17.89 6.84 -2.30
CA PHE A 231 -17.14 7.55 -1.25
C PHE A 231 -17.51 7.10 0.18
N GLY A 232 -18.12 5.92 0.32
CA GLY A 232 -18.48 5.30 1.59
C GLY A 232 -17.29 4.69 2.34
N GLY A 233 -17.52 3.57 3.02
CA GLY A 233 -16.49 2.85 3.78
C GLY A 233 -15.20 2.62 2.99
N TYR A 234 -14.08 2.53 3.70
CA TYR A 234 -12.76 2.33 3.10
C TYR A 234 -11.92 1.40 3.97
N VAL A 235 -11.45 0.31 3.38
CA VAL A 235 -10.56 -0.67 4.01
C VAL A 235 -9.44 -0.99 3.02
N GLY A 236 -8.30 -0.33 3.18
CA GLY A 236 -7.13 -0.52 2.33
C GLY A 236 -5.96 0.41 2.67
N GLN A 237 -4.81 0.16 2.04
CA GLN A 237 -3.64 1.04 2.14
C GLN A 237 -3.55 2.01 0.95
N ARG A 238 -4.19 1.70 -0.18
CA ARG A 238 -4.11 2.51 -1.40
C ARG A 238 -5.22 3.56 -1.44
N PRO A 239 -4.94 4.82 -1.81
CA PRO A 239 -5.98 5.85 -1.86
C PRO A 239 -7.12 5.45 -2.82
N PRO A 240 -8.37 5.87 -2.53
CA PRO A 240 -9.50 5.67 -3.43
C PRO A 240 -9.22 6.20 -4.85
N ALA A 241 -9.92 5.65 -5.84
CA ALA A 241 -9.73 5.91 -7.26
C ALA A 241 -9.69 7.40 -7.62
N PHE A 242 -10.63 8.19 -7.08
CA PHE A 242 -10.68 9.63 -7.34
C PHE A 242 -9.45 10.36 -6.79
N GLU A 243 -9.05 10.10 -5.55
CA GLU A 243 -7.83 10.69 -4.97
C GLU A 243 -6.59 10.23 -5.74
N ALA A 244 -6.50 8.95 -6.08
CA ALA A 244 -5.37 8.43 -6.84
C ALA A 244 -5.30 9.02 -8.26
N ALA A 245 -6.44 9.24 -8.91
CA ALA A 245 -6.52 9.92 -10.20
C ALA A 245 -6.05 11.37 -10.09
N LEU A 246 -6.43 12.09 -9.04
CA LEU A 246 -5.91 13.44 -8.77
C LEU A 246 -4.39 13.43 -8.58
N ARG A 247 -3.88 12.55 -7.70
CA ARG A 247 -2.43 12.45 -7.42
C ARG A 247 -1.61 12.10 -8.66
N GLY A 248 -2.13 11.21 -9.50
CA GLY A 248 -1.49 10.77 -10.75
C GLY A 248 -1.75 11.65 -11.96
N SER A 249 -2.60 12.68 -11.84
CA SER A 249 -3.07 13.49 -12.99
C SER A 249 -3.72 12.65 -14.11
N ASP A 250 -4.51 11.64 -13.72
CA ASP A 250 -5.27 10.80 -14.67
C ASP A 250 -6.54 11.52 -15.13
N TRP A 251 -6.41 12.33 -16.19
CA TRP A 251 -7.48 13.18 -16.71
C TRP A 251 -8.73 12.38 -17.12
N VAL A 252 -8.56 11.20 -17.71
CA VAL A 252 -9.68 10.37 -18.16
C VAL A 252 -10.50 9.89 -16.97
N ALA A 253 -9.84 9.41 -15.92
CA ALA A 253 -10.53 9.04 -14.69
C ALA A 253 -11.23 10.23 -14.03
N LEU A 254 -10.56 11.38 -13.96
CA LEU A 254 -11.14 12.59 -13.35
C LEU A 254 -12.37 13.08 -14.10
N GLU A 255 -12.35 13.08 -15.43
CA GLU A 255 -13.52 13.41 -16.25
C GLU A 255 -14.67 12.46 -15.99
N TRP A 256 -14.39 11.16 -15.90
CA TRP A 256 -15.41 10.15 -15.61
C TRP A 256 -16.10 10.43 -14.27
N TRP A 257 -15.32 10.71 -13.22
CA TRP A 257 -15.82 10.99 -11.88
C TRP A 257 -16.61 12.30 -11.83
N LEU A 258 -16.07 13.39 -12.39
CA LEU A 258 -16.68 14.71 -12.33
C LEU A 258 -17.93 14.82 -13.23
N ALA A 259 -18.02 14.04 -14.30
CA ALA A 259 -19.24 13.95 -15.11
C ALA A 259 -20.40 13.32 -14.33
N ARG A 260 -20.12 12.44 -13.36
CA ARG A 260 -21.13 11.71 -12.58
C ARG A 260 -21.41 12.33 -11.22
N VAL A 261 -20.39 12.91 -10.58
CA VAL A 261 -20.48 13.57 -9.29
C VAL A 261 -19.76 14.92 -9.36
N PRO A 262 -20.36 15.95 -10.01
CA PRO A 262 -19.72 17.25 -10.19
C PRO A 262 -19.31 17.93 -8.88
N GLN A 263 -20.00 17.61 -7.77
CA GLN A 263 -19.73 18.15 -6.44
C GLN A 263 -18.32 17.80 -5.96
N LEU A 264 -17.70 16.73 -6.47
CA LEU A 264 -16.34 16.35 -6.12
C LEU A 264 -15.33 17.45 -6.42
N ALA A 265 -15.55 18.30 -7.43
CA ALA A 265 -14.67 19.44 -7.72
C ALA A 265 -14.47 20.36 -6.51
N ASN A 266 -15.49 20.45 -5.64
CA ASN A 266 -15.46 21.29 -4.45
C ASN A 266 -15.32 20.50 -3.16
N ARG A 267 -15.77 19.25 -3.10
CA ARG A 267 -15.82 18.49 -1.85
C ARG A 267 -15.83 16.99 -2.11
N VAL A 268 -14.87 16.30 -1.53
CA VAL A 268 -14.82 14.84 -1.51
C VAL A 268 -15.13 14.36 -0.08
N PRO A 269 -16.16 13.51 0.10
CA PRO A 269 -16.40 12.88 1.38
C PRO A 269 -15.18 12.05 1.82
N GLY A 270 -14.82 12.15 3.10
CA GLY A 270 -13.72 11.39 3.69
C GLY A 270 -14.15 10.69 4.98
N PRO A 271 -13.45 9.61 5.38
CA PRO A 271 -13.84 8.83 6.57
C PRO A 271 -13.68 9.60 7.88
N GLN A 272 -12.76 10.58 7.94
CA GLN A 272 -12.57 11.45 9.11
C GLN A 272 -13.17 12.83 8.87
N LEU A 273 -12.76 13.46 7.76
CA LEU A 273 -13.17 14.80 7.37
C LEU A 273 -13.26 14.85 5.85
N ASP A 274 -14.26 15.57 5.37
CA ASP A 274 -14.33 16.01 3.97
C ASP A 274 -13.04 16.76 3.61
N TRP A 275 -12.66 16.69 2.34
CA TRP A 275 -11.51 17.43 1.83
C TRP A 275 -11.81 18.06 0.46
N LEU A 276 -11.02 19.08 0.11
CA LEU A 276 -11.22 19.83 -1.13
C LEU A 276 -10.10 19.48 -2.11
N PRO A 277 -10.41 19.02 -3.34
CA PRO A 277 -9.38 18.69 -4.34
C PRO A 277 -8.45 19.85 -4.64
N LEU A 278 -9.00 21.05 -4.80
CA LEU A 278 -8.21 22.24 -5.10
C LEU A 278 -7.18 22.54 -3.99
N ALA A 279 -7.57 22.39 -2.72
CA ALA A 279 -6.65 22.56 -1.59
C ALA A 279 -5.53 21.49 -1.59
N ARG A 280 -5.86 20.23 -1.88
CA ARG A 280 -4.87 19.14 -1.97
C ARG A 280 -3.88 19.35 -3.12
N VAL A 281 -4.36 19.72 -4.30
CA VAL A 281 -3.54 19.96 -5.50
C VAL A 281 -2.55 21.11 -5.30
N ILE A 282 -2.95 22.17 -4.57
CA ILE A 282 -2.08 23.30 -4.25
C ILE A 282 -0.99 22.92 -3.25
N ALA A 283 -1.24 21.96 -2.37
CA ALA A 283 -0.28 21.53 -1.36
C ALA A 283 0.97 20.89 -2.00
N PRO A 284 2.19 21.30 -1.61
CA PRO A 284 3.42 20.67 -2.08
C PRO A 284 3.44 19.16 -1.76
N GLY A 285 3.94 18.35 -2.70
CA GLY A 285 4.13 16.90 -2.52
C GLY A 285 2.86 16.05 -2.66
N PHE A 286 1.68 16.64 -2.89
CA PHE A 286 0.46 15.86 -3.09
C PHE A 286 0.45 15.13 -4.45
N LEU A 287 0.73 15.86 -5.54
CA LEU A 287 0.81 15.33 -6.89
C LEU A 287 2.11 14.54 -7.09
N ALA A 288 2.01 13.40 -7.78
CA ALA A 288 3.17 12.63 -8.23
C ALA A 288 3.96 13.36 -9.35
N HIS A 289 3.28 14.21 -10.12
CA HIS A 289 3.81 15.03 -11.21
C HIS A 289 3.67 16.51 -10.86
N PRO A 290 4.60 17.14 -10.12
CA PRO A 290 4.50 18.54 -9.73
C PRO A 290 4.35 19.52 -10.90
N GLU A 291 4.86 19.16 -12.07
CA GLU A 291 4.77 19.92 -13.32
C GLU A 291 3.35 20.07 -13.84
N SER A 292 2.45 19.11 -13.57
CA SER A 292 1.04 19.16 -14.01
C SER A 292 0.16 20.03 -13.10
N ARG A 293 0.71 20.62 -12.03
CA ARG A 293 -0.08 21.28 -10.98
C ARG A 293 -0.91 22.46 -11.51
N ALA A 294 -0.34 23.28 -12.39
CA ALA A 294 -1.05 24.42 -12.98
C ALA A 294 -2.24 23.93 -13.84
N ASP A 295 -2.01 22.92 -14.66
CA ASP A 295 -3.04 22.31 -15.51
C ASP A 295 -4.13 21.67 -14.67
N MET A 296 -3.78 21.01 -13.56
CA MET A 296 -4.75 20.38 -12.65
C MET A 296 -5.64 21.43 -11.97
N VAL A 297 -5.05 22.54 -11.54
CA VAL A 297 -5.83 23.67 -11.01
C VAL A 297 -6.76 24.22 -12.09
N GLY A 298 -6.26 24.49 -13.30
CA GLY A 298 -7.10 24.94 -14.42
C GLY A 298 -8.24 23.97 -14.75
N PHE A 299 -7.95 22.67 -14.78
CA PHE A 299 -8.91 21.59 -15.03
C PHE A 299 -10.03 21.58 -13.99
N LEU A 300 -9.70 21.67 -12.69
CA LEU A 300 -10.68 21.68 -11.60
C LEU A 300 -11.52 22.97 -11.61
N LEU A 301 -10.92 24.13 -11.86
CA LEU A 301 -11.63 25.40 -11.97
C LEU A 301 -12.64 25.38 -13.13
N ALA A 302 -12.23 24.84 -14.28
CA ALA A 302 -13.11 24.65 -15.44
C ALA A 302 -14.28 23.67 -15.17
N ARG A 303 -14.18 22.86 -14.12
CA ARG A 303 -15.23 21.93 -13.65
C ARG A 303 -15.95 22.44 -12.39
N GLY A 304 -15.84 23.73 -12.11
CA GLY A 304 -16.62 24.41 -11.09
C GLY A 304 -16.00 24.40 -9.70
N ALA A 305 -14.73 24.03 -9.53
CA ALA A 305 -14.04 24.23 -8.24
C ALA A 305 -13.99 25.72 -7.89
N ASP A 306 -14.42 26.09 -6.67
CA ASP A 306 -14.44 27.47 -6.18
C ASP A 306 -13.25 27.72 -5.23
N PRO A 307 -12.29 28.60 -5.59
CA PRO A 307 -11.19 29.00 -4.72
C PRO A 307 -11.60 29.65 -3.39
N ARG A 308 -12.85 30.12 -3.27
CA ARG A 308 -13.41 30.71 -2.04
C ARG A 308 -13.94 29.68 -1.05
N THR A 309 -14.07 28.42 -1.47
CA THR A 309 -14.50 27.34 -0.58
C THR A 309 -13.59 27.29 0.66
N ARG A 310 -14.22 27.23 1.84
CA ARG A 310 -13.54 27.18 3.14
C ARG A 310 -13.04 25.76 3.41
N LEU A 311 -11.88 25.66 4.03
CA LEU A 311 -11.29 24.37 4.39
C LEU A 311 -12.15 23.68 5.46
N PRO A 312 -12.45 22.38 5.34
CA PRO A 312 -13.19 21.64 6.36
C PRO A 312 -12.48 21.59 7.72
N SER A 313 -11.14 21.57 7.73
CA SER A 313 -10.31 21.56 8.95
C SER A 313 -10.14 22.95 9.58
N ASP A 314 -10.31 24.03 8.82
CA ASP A 314 -10.20 25.41 9.28
C ASP A 314 -11.13 26.31 8.48
N THR A 315 -12.31 26.57 9.05
CA THR A 315 -13.35 27.37 8.38
C THR A 315 -13.01 28.86 8.29
N SER A 316 -11.93 29.32 8.93
CA SER A 316 -11.41 30.69 8.77
C SER A 316 -10.59 30.85 7.48
N GLN A 317 -10.09 29.74 6.92
CA GLN A 317 -9.24 29.73 5.74
C GLN A 317 -10.00 29.22 4.51
N SER A 318 -9.89 29.93 3.39
CA SER A 318 -10.33 29.47 2.07
C SER A 318 -9.16 28.85 1.28
N VAL A 319 -9.46 28.15 0.18
CA VAL A 319 -8.42 27.59 -0.70
C VAL A 319 -7.46 28.66 -1.21
N ILE A 320 -7.97 29.84 -1.60
CA ILE A 320 -7.11 30.95 -2.04
C ILE A 320 -6.30 31.56 -0.88
N ALA A 321 -6.84 31.60 0.34
CA ALA A 321 -6.09 32.04 1.52
C ALA A 321 -4.96 31.05 1.85
N LEU A 322 -5.22 29.74 1.73
CA LEU A 322 -4.21 28.69 1.83
C LEU A 322 -3.11 28.87 0.77
N ALA A 323 -3.47 29.09 -0.49
CA ALA A 323 -2.51 29.31 -1.57
C ALA A 323 -1.58 30.51 -1.28
N ARG A 324 -2.12 31.62 -0.75
CA ARG A 324 -1.34 32.79 -0.33
C ARG A 324 -0.41 32.48 0.84
N ALA A 325 -0.90 31.79 1.86
CA ALA A 325 -0.12 31.39 3.02
C ALA A 325 1.08 30.50 2.61
N LEU A 326 0.87 29.61 1.65
CA LEU A 326 1.91 28.75 1.07
C LEU A 326 2.80 29.46 0.04
N ARG A 327 2.57 30.75 -0.25
CA ARG A 327 3.23 31.53 -1.32
C ARG A 327 3.20 30.79 -2.67
N SER A 328 2.08 30.13 -2.97
CA SER A 328 1.93 29.33 -4.18
C SER A 328 2.03 30.20 -5.44
N PRO A 329 2.76 29.76 -6.48
CA PRO A 329 2.79 30.47 -7.77
C PRO A 329 1.43 30.45 -8.49
N LEU A 330 0.46 29.70 -7.99
CA LEU A 330 -0.89 29.56 -8.58
C LEU A 330 -1.88 30.61 -8.09
N VAL A 331 -1.50 31.49 -7.15
CA VAL A 331 -2.37 32.57 -6.66
C VAL A 331 -2.93 33.42 -7.81
N PRO A 332 -2.16 33.83 -8.84
CA PRO A 332 -2.70 34.59 -9.97
C PRO A 332 -3.77 33.82 -10.76
N VAL A 333 -3.59 32.51 -10.96
CA VAL A 333 -4.56 31.64 -11.66
C VAL A 333 -5.87 31.56 -10.88
N LEU A 334 -5.78 31.40 -9.56
CA LEU A 334 -6.96 31.36 -8.69
C LEU A 334 -7.70 32.71 -8.67
N LEU A 335 -6.99 33.83 -8.65
CA LEU A 335 -7.59 35.17 -8.69
C LEU A 335 -8.30 35.43 -10.03
N ALA A 336 -7.65 35.11 -11.15
CA ALA A 336 -8.23 35.27 -12.47
C ALA A 336 -9.54 34.47 -12.63
N ALA A 337 -9.60 33.25 -12.07
CA ALA A 337 -10.81 32.45 -12.09
C ALA A 337 -11.97 33.08 -11.28
N LEU A 338 -11.67 33.76 -10.17
CA LEU A 338 -12.69 34.49 -9.39
C LEU A 338 -13.23 35.70 -10.14
N GLU A 339 -12.39 36.38 -10.92
CA GLU A 339 -12.79 37.51 -11.75
C GLU A 339 -13.62 37.10 -12.97
N ALA A 340 -13.42 35.88 -13.48
CA ALA A 340 -14.19 35.31 -14.59
C ALA A 340 -15.56 34.75 -14.17
N ALA A 341 -15.70 34.28 -12.92
CA ALA A 341 -16.93 33.67 -12.40
C ALA A 341 -18.22 34.54 -12.39
N PRO A 342 -18.22 35.88 -12.23
CA PRO A 342 -19.46 36.65 -12.21
C PRO A 342 -20.25 36.67 -13.53
N ALA A 343 -19.71 36.16 -14.64
CA ALA A 343 -20.41 36.13 -15.93
C ALA A 343 -21.27 34.87 -16.20
N MET A 344 -21.17 33.81 -15.37
CA MET A 344 -21.87 32.53 -15.63
C MET A 344 -23.09 32.27 -14.74
N ALA A 345 -23.38 33.13 -13.76
CA ALA A 345 -24.45 32.90 -12.78
C ALA A 345 -25.86 33.32 -13.25
N GLU A 346 -26.01 33.92 -14.44
CA GLU A 346 -27.30 34.32 -15.02
C GLU A 346 -27.69 33.48 -16.24
N ALA A 347 -27.75 32.15 -16.10
CA ALA A 347 -28.58 31.35 -16.99
C ALA A 347 -29.96 31.18 -16.33
N PRO A 348 -31.05 31.72 -16.90
CA PRO A 348 -32.37 31.62 -16.29
C PRO A 348 -32.78 30.15 -16.18
N VAL A 349 -32.98 29.69 -14.95
CA VAL A 349 -33.66 28.42 -14.67
C VAL A 349 -35.03 28.51 -15.32
N LYS A 350 -35.21 27.82 -16.45
CA LYS A 350 -36.54 27.58 -17.01
C LYS A 350 -37.30 26.75 -15.97
N THR A 351 -38.17 27.42 -15.22
CA THR A 351 -39.21 26.79 -14.41
C THR A 351 -40.04 25.90 -15.32
N VAL A 352 -39.76 24.60 -15.27
CA VAL A 352 -40.61 23.58 -15.86
C VAL A 352 -41.89 23.57 -15.04
N ALA A 353 -42.97 24.10 -15.63
CA ALA A 353 -44.30 24.04 -15.06
C ALA A 353 -44.68 22.57 -14.82
N THR A 354 -44.78 22.21 -13.55
CA THR A 354 -45.29 20.90 -13.11
C THR A 354 -46.74 20.79 -13.56
N ASN A 355 -46.98 19.89 -14.51
CA ASN A 355 -48.30 19.61 -15.04
C ASN A 355 -49.03 18.72 -14.03
N ASP A 356 -49.82 19.36 -13.17
CA ASP A 356 -50.63 18.75 -12.12
C ASP A 356 -51.79 18.00 -12.77
N ARG A 357 -51.55 16.74 -13.18
CA ARG A 357 -52.58 15.87 -13.76
C ARG A 357 -53.14 14.97 -12.68
N ALA A 358 -54.26 15.44 -12.13
CA ALA A 358 -55.14 14.77 -11.19
C ALA A 358 -55.36 13.28 -11.52
N ILE A 359 -54.93 12.43 -10.59
CA ILE A 359 -55.35 11.02 -10.52
C ILE A 359 -56.78 11.01 -9.94
N ARG A 360 -57.77 10.84 -10.82
CA ARG A 360 -59.14 10.50 -10.42
C ARG A 360 -59.18 9.02 -10.01
N LEU A 361 -59.44 8.80 -8.73
CA LEU A 361 -59.98 7.55 -8.18
C LEU A 361 -61.32 7.24 -8.86
N ILE A 362 -61.44 6.06 -9.46
CA ILE A 362 -62.72 5.44 -9.78
C ILE A 362 -62.62 3.97 -9.34
N GLY A 363 -63.30 3.64 -8.23
CA GLY A 363 -63.75 2.29 -7.92
C GLY A 363 -64.97 1.92 -8.78
N PRO A 364 -65.49 0.69 -8.70
CA PRO A 364 -66.01 0.14 -7.44
C PRO A 364 -65.23 -1.03 -6.82
#